data_AF-A0A6U4VV81-F1
#
_entry.id   AF-A0A6U4VV81-F1
#
_cell.length_a   1.000
_cell.length_b   1.000
_cell.length_c   1.000
_cell.angle_alpha   90.00
_cell.angle_beta   90.00
_cell.angle_gamma   90.00
#
_symmetry.space_group_name_H-M   'P 1'
#
loop_
_entity.id
_entity.type
_entity.pdbx_description
1 polymer ?
#
loop_
_entity_poly.entity_id
_entity_poly.type
_entity_poly.pdbx_seq_one_letter_code
_entity_poly.pdbx_strand_id
1 'polypeptide(L)'
;MLRRAFILRMNYAQPGTMESKLSQQRLEQMRQQERLHRTSSRFTVAKMDERQDTTQGTFIGIDLGTTNSCMTYIDPESGMPKVIPSPSGSWVYPTAITFDKQHTVRLCGEDARAVARTSSTATLCSGKRLIGRRYGELGRVSGQLGKTNTLHVNERGE
;
A
#
# COMPACT_ATOMS: atom_id res chain seq x y z
N MET A 1 24.28 -33.06 -31.13
CA MET A 1 22.97 -32.67 -30.60
C MET A 1 23.15 -32.11 -29.17
N LEU A 2 23.67 -30.88 -29.03
CA LEU A 2 23.98 -30.26 -27.74
C LEU A 2 22.94 -29.17 -27.44
N ARG A 3 21.97 -29.45 -26.56
CA ARG A 3 21.10 -28.41 -25.98
C ARG A 3 21.81 -27.85 -24.74
N ARG A 4 22.42 -26.67 -24.87
CA ARG A 4 22.83 -25.87 -23.72
C ARG A 4 21.59 -25.26 -23.08
N ALA A 5 21.17 -25.81 -21.95
CA ALA A 5 20.17 -25.16 -21.10
C ALA A 5 20.82 -23.91 -20.48
N PHE A 6 20.37 -22.72 -20.90
CA PHE A 6 20.66 -21.49 -20.19
C PHE A 6 19.79 -21.46 -18.93
N ILE A 7 20.38 -21.83 -17.79
CA ILE A 7 19.77 -21.58 -16.49
C ILE A 7 19.98 -20.09 -16.19
N LEU A 8 18.96 -19.28 -16.45
CA LEU A 8 18.88 -17.90 -15.98
C LEU A 8 18.64 -17.94 -14.47
N ARG A 9 19.73 -17.89 -13.70
CA ARG A 9 19.68 -17.73 -12.24
C ARG A 9 19.29 -16.28 -11.94
N MET A 10 17.99 -16.04 -11.72
CA MET A 10 17.51 -14.81 -11.07
C MET A 10 18.07 -14.78 -9.65
N ASN A 11 19.11 -13.99 -9.42
CA ASN A 11 19.64 -13.72 -8.09
C ASN A 11 18.62 -12.88 -7.33
N TYR A 12 17.63 -13.52 -6.72
CA TYR A 12 16.93 -12.91 -5.60
C TYR A 12 17.91 -12.85 -4.44
N ALA A 13 18.26 -11.63 -4.03
CA ALA A 13 18.99 -11.39 -2.80
C ALA A 13 18.25 -12.09 -1.66
N GLN A 14 18.97 -12.92 -0.90
CA GLN A 14 18.44 -13.60 0.27
C GLN A 14 18.12 -12.53 1.33
N PRO A 15 16.91 -12.54 1.94
CA PRO A 15 16.63 -11.65 3.08
C PRO A 15 17.64 -11.94 4.19
N GLY A 16 18.42 -10.93 4.60
CA GLY A 16 19.36 -11.04 5.73
C GLY A 16 20.83 -10.73 5.44
N THR A 17 21.23 -10.45 4.19
CA THR A 17 22.52 -9.79 3.94
C THR A 17 22.41 -8.32 4.30
N MET A 18 23.32 -7.79 5.13
CA MET A 18 23.47 -6.35 5.40
C MET A 18 23.76 -5.61 4.09
N GLU A 19 22.70 -5.27 3.38
CA GLU A 19 22.76 -4.49 2.17
C GLU A 19 23.16 -3.06 2.54
N SER A 20 24.19 -2.55 1.87
CA SER A 20 24.60 -1.16 2.01
C SER A 20 23.38 -0.24 1.87
N LYS A 21 23.36 0.91 2.56
CA LYS A 21 22.27 1.91 2.42
C LYS A 21 21.93 2.22 0.95
N LEU A 22 22.93 2.14 0.08
CA LEU A 22 22.81 2.32 -1.36
C LEU A 22 21.98 1.22 -2.04
N SER A 23 22.12 -0.04 -1.61
CA SER A 23 21.39 -1.19 -2.14
C SER A 23 19.92 -1.18 -1.68
N GLN A 24 19.65 -0.82 -0.42
CA GLN A 24 18.27 -0.61 0.08
C GLN A 24 17.55 0.49 -0.71
N GLN A 25 18.21 1.62 -0.95
CA GLN A 25 17.65 2.71 -1.77
C GLN A 25 17.33 2.26 -3.19
N ARG A 26 18.20 1.48 -3.83
CA ARG A 26 17.96 0.93 -5.17
C ARG A 26 16.75 -0.01 -5.20
N LEU A 27 16.62 -0.88 -4.20
CA LEU A 27 15.48 -1.80 -4.09
C LEU A 27 14.16 -1.05 -3.89
N GLU A 28 14.16 -0.01 -3.05
CA GLU A 28 12.99 0.83 -2.80
C GLU A 28 12.57 1.60 -4.06
N GLN A 29 13.54 2.14 -4.80
CA GLN A 29 13.31 2.79 -6.09
C GLN A 29 12.72 1.83 -7.12
N MET A 30 13.25 0.60 -7.23
CA MET A 30 12.70 -0.43 -8.12
C MET A 30 11.24 -0.76 -7.75
N ARG A 31 10.94 -0.97 -6.47
CA ARG A 31 9.56 -1.22 -5.99
C ARG A 31 8.64 -0.04 -6.27
N GLN A 32 9.14 1.19 -6.15
CA GLN A 32 8.37 2.39 -6.45
C GLN A 32 8.09 2.50 -7.95
N GLN A 33 9.07 2.23 -8.82
CA GLN A 33 8.89 2.17 -10.27
C GLN A 33 7.90 1.10 -10.69
N GLU A 34 8.00 -0.10 -10.13
CA GLU A 34 7.07 -1.21 -10.42
C GLU A 34 5.64 -0.86 -9.98
N ARG A 35 5.47 -0.24 -8.80
CA ARG A 35 4.18 0.24 -8.32
C ARG A 35 3.61 1.30 -9.24
N LEU A 36 4.41 2.30 -9.62
CA LEU A 36 4.01 3.35 -10.55
C LEU A 36 3.57 2.75 -11.90
N HIS A 37 4.35 1.84 -12.46
CA HIS A 37 4.02 1.14 -13.71
C HIS A 37 2.67 0.39 -13.63
N ARG A 38 2.40 -0.27 -12.50
CA ARG A 38 1.13 -0.99 -12.27
C ARG A 38 -0.07 -0.05 -12.13
N THR A 39 0.12 1.14 -11.56
CA THR A 39 -0.98 2.09 -11.28
C THR A 39 -1.24 3.05 -12.44
N SER A 40 -0.20 3.51 -13.14
CA SER A 40 -0.27 4.56 -14.15
C SER A 40 -1.05 4.17 -15.41
N SER A 41 -1.16 2.87 -15.70
CA SER A 41 -1.95 2.37 -16.84
C SER A 41 -3.46 2.35 -16.57
N ARG A 42 -3.88 2.45 -15.30
CA ARG A 42 -5.29 2.30 -14.90
C ARG A 42 -5.91 3.55 -14.30
N PHE A 43 -5.09 4.42 -13.71
CA PHE A 43 -5.56 5.61 -13.02
C PHE A 43 -4.66 6.80 -13.36
N THR A 44 -5.28 7.90 -13.76
CA THR A 44 -4.64 9.21 -13.84
C THR A 44 -4.90 9.94 -12.53
N VAL A 45 -3.84 10.30 -11.80
CA VAL A 45 -3.96 11.18 -10.63
C VAL A 45 -4.10 12.60 -11.15
N ALA A 46 -5.34 13.05 -11.32
CA ALA A 46 -5.62 14.45 -11.61
C ALA A 46 -5.45 15.25 -10.31
N LYS A 47 -4.36 16.02 -10.22
CA LYS A 47 -4.31 17.12 -9.26
C LYS A 47 -5.17 18.22 -9.88
N MET A 48 -6.13 18.77 -9.13
CA MET A 48 -6.92 19.91 -9.60
C MET A 48 -6.02 21.13 -9.71
N ASP A 49 -5.28 21.23 -10.80
CA ASP A 49 -4.90 22.51 -11.37
C ASP A 49 -6.08 22.96 -12.24
N GLU A 50 -6.38 24.25 -12.28
CA GLU A 50 -7.59 24.87 -12.89
C GLU A 50 -7.81 24.60 -14.40
N ARG A 51 -7.09 23.65 -15.00
CA ARG A 51 -7.30 23.21 -16.38
C ARG A 51 -8.50 22.29 -16.43
N GLN A 52 -9.50 22.69 -17.23
CA GLN A 52 -10.61 21.84 -17.62
C GLN A 52 -10.07 20.58 -18.31
N ASP A 53 -9.98 19.49 -17.56
CA ASP A 53 -9.67 18.17 -18.11
C ASP A 53 -10.91 17.71 -18.88
N THR A 54 -10.86 17.84 -20.20
CA THR A 54 -11.96 17.50 -21.13
C THR A 54 -12.14 15.99 -21.30
N THR A 55 -11.44 15.17 -20.52
CA THR A 55 -11.53 13.71 -20.59
C THR A 55 -12.78 13.25 -19.85
N GLN A 56 -13.75 12.65 -20.56
CA GLN A 56 -14.90 11.97 -19.97
C GLN A 56 -14.41 10.78 -19.10
N GLY A 57 -14.11 11.06 -17.83
CA GLY A 57 -13.64 10.07 -16.87
C GLY A 57 -14.52 10.04 -15.63
N THR A 58 -14.73 8.85 -15.06
CA THR A 58 -15.38 8.71 -13.75
C THR A 58 -14.41 9.15 -12.66
N PHE A 59 -14.77 10.21 -11.94
CA PHE A 59 -13.99 10.68 -10.80
C PHE A 59 -14.31 9.86 -9.55
N ILE A 60 -13.27 9.46 -8.82
CA ILE A 60 -13.38 8.78 -7.53
C ILE A 60 -12.78 9.67 -6.45
N GLY A 61 -13.58 10.02 -5.44
CA GLY A 61 -13.13 10.64 -4.20
C GLY A 61 -12.68 9.55 -3.23
N ILE A 62 -11.49 9.73 -2.63
CA ILE A 62 -10.94 8.78 -1.65
C ILE A 62 -10.58 9.55 -0.39
N ASP A 63 -11.30 9.27 0.70
CA ASP A 63 -10.89 9.69 2.04
C ASP A 63 -10.01 8.61 2.65
N LEU A 64 -8.73 8.93 2.80
CA LEU A 64 -7.79 8.07 3.49
C LEU A 64 -7.75 8.48 4.96
N GLY A 65 -8.51 7.79 5.82
CA GLY A 65 -8.43 7.97 7.26
C GLY A 65 -7.33 7.11 7.89
N THR A 66 -7.21 7.22 9.22
CA THR A 66 -6.24 6.40 9.98
C THR A 66 -6.81 5.03 10.30
N THR A 67 -8.09 4.97 10.68
CA THR A 67 -8.74 3.72 11.11
C THR A 67 -9.61 3.15 10.00
N ASN A 68 -10.35 4.01 9.31
CA ASN A 68 -11.21 3.65 8.21
C ASN A 68 -11.00 4.63 7.05
N SER A 69 -11.30 4.19 5.85
CA SER A 69 -11.29 4.97 4.61
C SER A 69 -12.67 4.90 3.96
N CYS A 70 -13.00 5.88 3.14
CA CYS A 70 -14.23 5.94 2.37
C CYS A 70 -13.90 6.20 0.89
N MET A 71 -14.72 5.67 -0.02
CA MET A 71 -14.61 5.93 -1.44
C MET A 71 -15.96 6.37 -1.99
N THR A 72 -15.94 7.36 -2.86
CA THR A 72 -17.14 7.91 -3.50
C THR A 72 -16.91 8.08 -4.98
N TYR A 73 -17.96 8.04 -5.79
CA TYR A 73 -17.92 8.43 -7.20
C TYR A 73 -19.04 9.43 -7.50
N ILE A 74 -18.90 10.20 -8.58
CA ILE A 74 -20.01 11.01 -9.09
C ILE A 74 -20.88 10.12 -9.97
N ASP A 75 -22.14 9.97 -9.59
CA ASP A 75 -23.13 9.27 -10.38
C ASP A 75 -23.43 10.08 -11.66
N PRO A 76 -23.19 9.52 -12.87
CA PRO A 76 -23.40 10.26 -14.11
C PRO A 76 -24.87 10.61 -14.38
N GLU A 77 -25.83 9.87 -13.82
CA GLU A 77 -27.25 10.12 -14.05
C GLU A 77 -27.78 11.25 -13.16
N SER A 78 -27.43 11.22 -11.87
CA SER A 78 -27.91 12.20 -10.90
C SER A 78 -26.98 13.39 -10.69
N GLY A 79 -25.71 13.28 -11.10
CA GLY A 79 -24.66 14.26 -10.82
C GLY A 79 -24.22 14.32 -9.34
N MET A 80 -24.75 13.45 -8.48
CA MET A 80 -24.53 13.48 -7.04
C MET A 80 -23.44 12.48 -6.61
N PRO A 81 -22.69 12.78 -5.53
CA PRO A 81 -21.72 11.83 -4.99
C PRO A 81 -22.43 10.63 -4.36
N LYS A 82 -21.99 9.41 -4.71
CA LYS A 82 -22.43 8.14 -4.12
C LYS A 82 -21.25 7.41 -3.50
N VAL A 83 -21.47 6.77 -2.34
CA VAL A 83 -20.46 5.95 -1.66
C VAL A 83 -20.34 4.59 -2.36
N ILE A 84 -19.10 4.10 -2.49
CA ILE A 84 -18.81 2.74 -2.92
C ILE A 84 -18.80 1.85 -1.66
N PRO A 85 -19.77 0.92 -1.51
CA PRO A 85 -19.79 0.05 -0.35
C PRO A 85 -18.68 -1.01 -0.45
N SER A 86 -18.19 -1.44 0.71
CA SER A 86 -17.29 -2.57 0.81
C SER A 86 -17.98 -3.88 0.42
N PRO A 87 -17.22 -4.97 0.18
CA PRO A 87 -17.81 -6.28 -0.11
C PRO A 87 -18.79 -6.78 0.95
N SER A 88 -18.67 -6.31 2.19
CA SER A 88 -19.58 -6.63 3.30
C SER A 88 -20.84 -5.74 3.37
N GLY A 89 -20.94 -4.73 2.50
CA GLY A 89 -22.01 -3.74 2.49
C GLY A 89 -21.76 -2.52 3.39
N SER A 90 -20.62 -2.46 4.10
CA SER A 90 -20.24 -1.28 4.89
C SER A 90 -19.91 -0.09 4.00
N TRP A 91 -20.21 1.12 4.44
CA TRP A 91 -19.84 2.35 3.72
C TRP A 91 -18.38 2.78 3.92
N VAL A 92 -17.67 2.13 4.85
CA VAL A 92 -16.27 2.41 5.16
C VAL A 92 -15.45 1.14 5.16
N TYR A 93 -14.19 1.28 4.75
CA TYR A 93 -13.20 0.22 4.68
C TYR A 93 -12.20 0.37 5.82
N PRO A 94 -11.92 -0.65 6.63
CA PRO A 94 -10.81 -0.57 7.56
C PRO A 94 -9.47 -0.27 6.88
N THR A 95 -8.71 0.66 7.41
CA THR A 95 -7.36 0.99 6.93
C THR A 95 -6.36 -0.05 7.46
N ALA A 96 -6.47 -1.27 6.94
CA ALA A 96 -5.64 -2.42 7.30
C ALA A 96 -5.17 -3.17 6.05
N ILE A 97 -3.92 -3.62 6.08
CA ILE A 97 -3.29 -4.40 5.00
C ILE A 97 -2.48 -5.53 5.62
N THR A 98 -2.64 -6.76 5.12
CA THR A 98 -1.80 -7.90 5.50
C THR A 98 -0.89 -8.28 4.34
N PHE A 99 0.40 -8.41 4.62
CA PHE A 99 1.41 -8.82 3.66
C PHE A 99 1.66 -10.33 3.73
N ASP A 100 2.10 -10.92 2.61
CA ASP A 100 2.68 -12.26 2.59
C ASP A 100 4.18 -12.24 2.90
N LYS A 101 4.80 -13.43 2.89
CA LYS A 101 6.25 -13.61 3.13
C LYS A 101 7.12 -12.98 2.04
N GLN A 102 6.56 -12.68 0.87
CA GLN A 102 7.23 -11.99 -0.22
C GLN A 102 6.99 -10.47 -0.17
N HIS A 103 6.43 -9.96 0.93
CA HIS A 103 6.03 -8.56 1.14
C HIS A 103 5.06 -8.02 0.08
N THR A 104 4.25 -8.89 -0.50
CA THR A 104 3.15 -8.52 -1.40
C THR A 104 1.86 -8.42 -0.61
N VAL A 105 0.96 -7.51 -1.01
CA VAL A 105 -0.36 -7.36 -0.36
C VAL A 105 -1.19 -8.61 -0.60
N ARG A 106 -1.55 -9.30 0.49
CA ARG A 106 -2.39 -10.51 0.46
C ARG A 106 -3.84 -10.22 0.83
N LEU A 107 -4.07 -9.42 1.87
CA LEU A 107 -5.41 -9.02 2.34
C LEU A 107 -5.47 -7.51 2.55
N CYS A 108 -6.65 -6.91 2.41
CA CYS A 108 -6.93 -5.52 2.73
C CYS A 108 -8.31 -5.37 3.39
N GLY A 109 -8.59 -4.21 3.98
CA GLY A 109 -9.93 -3.91 4.50
C GLY A 109 -10.33 -4.79 5.69
N GLU A 110 -11.57 -5.25 5.67
CA GLU A 110 -12.17 -6.11 6.70
C GLU A 110 -11.38 -7.40 6.92
N ASP A 111 -10.95 -8.07 5.84
CA ASP A 111 -10.21 -9.34 5.93
C ASP A 111 -8.86 -9.16 6.62
N ALA A 112 -8.15 -8.07 6.30
CA ALA A 112 -6.90 -7.73 6.97
C ALA A 112 -7.15 -7.39 8.45
N ARG A 113 -8.22 -6.63 8.76
CA ARG A 113 -8.57 -6.29 10.15
C ARG A 113 -8.95 -7.52 10.98
N ALA A 114 -9.63 -8.49 10.38
CA ALA A 114 -10.04 -9.72 11.06
C ALA A 114 -8.83 -10.53 11.57
N VAL A 115 -7.74 -10.55 10.79
CA VAL A 115 -6.50 -11.25 11.15
C VAL A 115 -5.47 -10.38 11.87
N ALA A 116 -5.74 -9.10 12.09
CA ALA A 116 -4.76 -8.16 12.66
C ALA A 116 -4.26 -8.56 14.06
N ARG A 117 -5.03 -9.36 14.81
CA ARG A 117 -4.62 -9.90 16.11
C ARG A 117 -3.81 -11.19 15.98
N THR A 118 -4.18 -12.08 15.07
CA THR A 118 -3.52 -13.38 14.89
C THR A 118 -2.25 -13.28 14.04
N SER A 119 -2.20 -12.32 13.13
CA SER A 119 -1.09 -12.06 12.20
C SER A 119 -0.54 -10.64 12.38
N SER A 120 -0.41 -10.20 13.64
CA SER A 120 -0.09 -8.82 14.01
C SER A 120 1.24 -8.30 13.44
N THR A 121 2.23 -9.16 13.22
CA THR A 121 3.54 -8.82 12.64
C THR A 121 3.53 -8.70 11.12
N ALA A 122 2.51 -9.24 10.44
CA ALA A 122 2.36 -9.12 9.00
C ALA A 122 1.19 -8.19 8.61
N THR A 123 0.39 -7.74 9.56
CA THR A 123 -0.74 -6.82 9.35
C THR A 123 -0.42 -5.41 9.83
N LEU A 124 -0.41 -4.47 8.88
CA LEU A 124 -0.29 -3.05 9.15
C LEU A 124 -1.68 -2.40 9.34
N CYS A 125 -1.85 -1.71 10.46
CA CYS A 125 -3.01 -0.88 10.76
C CYS A 125 -2.54 0.55 11.07
N SER A 126 -3.41 1.56 10.92
CA SER A 126 -3.10 2.95 11.26
C SER A 126 -1.92 3.56 10.48
N GLY A 127 -1.57 3.00 9.32
CA GLY A 127 -0.40 3.40 8.53
C GLY A 127 -0.36 4.89 8.17
N LYS A 128 -1.52 5.56 8.08
CA LYS A 128 -1.58 7.02 7.83
C LYS A 128 -0.80 7.85 8.85
N ARG A 129 -0.62 7.37 10.08
CA ARG A 129 0.17 8.07 11.12
C ARG A 129 1.65 8.18 10.76
N LEU A 130 2.14 7.28 9.91
CA LEU A 130 3.55 7.16 9.53
C LEU A 130 3.88 7.95 8.26
N ILE A 131 2.88 8.24 7.41
CA ILE A 131 3.09 8.93 6.14
C ILE A 131 3.68 10.32 6.40
N GLY A 132 4.72 10.68 5.63
CA GLY A 132 5.38 11.99 5.72
C GLY A 132 6.34 12.15 6.89
N ARG A 133 6.58 11.10 7.70
CA ARG A 133 7.53 11.12 8.81
C ARG A 133 8.81 10.38 8.46
N ARG A 134 9.95 10.87 8.94
CA ARG A 134 11.22 10.14 8.87
C ARG A 134 11.32 9.13 10.00
N TYR A 135 12.07 8.05 9.79
CA TYR A 135 12.27 6.99 10.79
C TYR A 135 12.77 7.54 12.14
N GLY A 136 13.73 8.46 12.13
CA GLY A 136 14.26 9.09 13.35
C GLY A 136 13.26 9.99 14.09
N GLU A 137 12.13 10.34 13.48
CA GLU A 137 11.09 11.17 14.08
C GLU A 137 10.00 10.34 14.78
N LEU A 138 9.99 9.02 14.59
CA LEU A 138 8.98 8.13 15.16
C LEU A 138 9.04 8.10 16.70
N GLY A 139 10.23 8.26 17.29
CA GLY A 139 10.39 8.35 18.75
C GLY A 139 9.60 9.50 19.38
N ARG A 140 9.40 10.61 18.65
CA ARG A 140 8.65 11.79 19.13
C ARG A 140 7.13 11.60 19.09
N VAL A 141 6.64 10.62 18.33
CA VAL A 141 5.20 10.28 18.24
C VAL A 141 4.88 8.89 18.78
N SER A 142 5.80 8.28 19.54
CA SER A 142 5.64 6.95 20.13
C SER A 142 4.32 6.80 20.90
N GLY A 143 3.89 7.83 21.65
CA GLY A 143 2.60 7.85 22.35
C GLY A 143 1.36 7.79 21.43
N GLN A 144 1.48 8.23 20.18
CA GLN A 144 0.43 8.16 19.15
C GLN A 144 0.53 6.88 18.29
N LEU A 145 1.64 6.16 18.37
CA LEU A 145 1.93 4.94 17.63
C LEU A 145 1.42 3.67 18.33
N GLY A 146 0.98 3.74 19.59
CA GLY A 146 0.41 2.57 20.30
C GLY A 146 -0.81 1.91 19.63
N LYS A 147 -1.39 2.56 18.61
CA LYS A 147 -2.48 2.03 17.76
C LYS A 147 -2.01 1.53 16.39
N THR A 148 -0.70 1.59 16.12
CA THR A 148 -0.05 1.20 14.87
C THR A 148 0.80 -0.02 15.17
N ASN A 149 0.40 -1.18 14.67
CA ASN A 149 1.30 -2.33 14.66
C ASN A 149 2.41 -2.01 13.66
N THR A 150 3.57 -1.60 14.19
CA THR A 150 4.74 -1.34 13.36
C THR A 150 5.38 -2.70 13.09
N LEU A 151 5.34 -3.13 11.83
CA LEU A 151 6.02 -4.35 11.42
C LEU A 151 7.52 -4.08 11.53
N HIS A 152 8.15 -4.63 12.57
CA HIS A 152 9.60 -4.69 12.62
C HIS A 152 10.03 -5.91 11.84
N VAL A 153 10.58 -5.67 10.65
CA VAL A 153 11.29 -6.69 9.90
C VAL A 153 12.54 -7.04 10.69
N ASN A 154 12.61 -8.25 11.23
CA ASN A 154 13.81 -8.70 11.93
C ASN A 154 14.97 -8.92 10.92
N GLU A 155 16.17 -9.22 11.41
CA GLU A 155 17.36 -9.48 10.57
C GLU A 155 17.16 -10.64 9.57
N ARG A 156 16.08 -11.42 9.73
CA ARG A 156 15.70 -12.57 8.88
C ARG A 156 14.57 -12.24 7.89
N GLY A 157 14.07 -11.01 7.87
CA GLY A 157 13.00 -10.63 6.93
C GLY A 157 11.58 -10.97 7.39
N GLU A 158 11.37 -11.36 8.65
CA GLU A 158 10.08 -11.76 9.22
C GLU A 158 9.36 -10.64 9.95
#